data_AF-A0A917UNF1-F1
#
_entry.id   AF-A0A917UNF1-F1
#
_cell.length_a   1.000
_cell.length_b   1.000
_cell.length_c   1.000
_cell.angle_alpha   90.00
_cell.angle_beta   90.00
_cell.angle_gamma   90.00
#
_symmetry.space_group_name_H-M   'P 1'
#
loop_
_entity.id
_entity.type
_entity.pdbx_description
1 polymer ?
#
loop_
_entity_poly.entity_id
_entity_poly.type
_entity_poly.pdbx_seq_one_letter_code
_entity_poly.pdbx_strand_id
1 'polypeptide(L)'
;MTANDSERADGQPDPVAAFAVWLQQLHREAGKPSYAQLVRRSRRRYPQATVREGTISEMLNGKRLPRWETVEPVAWALGGETAVAACRQRWMEADAARTPAAPAAPRSPAHPPAAPATEPTEPVPGPVESTSRAGAPRSRRRWPVVAGAFTLAAAAATAWVYITLLPGSGHSPSPGKSPSDAATRSPSHAAGNQAAGPSPSPSSPSPLLTPGTALLTAHSSRPASTDDGLVTISVQSVAGNDIPGVVYSVITPWTSCQVQGGDVGRSVVIKGPSAVWIRLVITDFPKLIHTDATSPDFDIPINFQITRGQNAAPRATQKCQ
;
A
#
# COMPACT_ATOMS: atom_id res chain seq x y z
N MET A 1 39.02 42.36 33.06
CA MET A 1 37.66 42.56 32.52
C MET A 1 37.60 41.85 31.17
N THR A 2 36.64 40.94 31.04
CA THR A 2 36.68 39.69 30.27
C THR A 2 36.12 39.85 28.86
N ALA A 3 36.95 39.57 27.84
CA ALA A 3 36.60 39.63 26.42
C ALA A 3 36.70 38.27 25.71
N ASN A 4 36.67 37.13 26.44
CA ASN A 4 37.05 35.83 25.89
C ASN A 4 36.00 34.69 26.05
N ASP A 5 34.73 35.01 26.29
CA ASP A 5 33.67 33.99 26.48
C ASP A 5 32.72 33.81 25.27
N SER A 6 33.03 34.39 24.11
CA SER A 6 32.17 34.26 22.91
C SER A 6 32.66 33.24 21.87
N GLU A 7 33.83 32.61 22.07
CA GLU A 7 34.44 31.67 21.10
C GLU A 7 34.24 30.18 21.45
N ARG A 8 33.49 29.83 22.51
CA ARG A 8 33.31 28.43 22.95
C ARG A 8 31.94 27.80 22.69
N ALA A 9 31.17 28.34 21.75
CA ALA A 9 30.06 27.59 21.16
C ALA A 9 30.53 26.92 19.88
N ASP A 10 31.44 25.95 20.00
CA ASP A 10 31.74 25.00 18.94
C ASP A 10 30.41 24.50 18.38
N GLY A 11 30.19 24.78 17.09
CA GLY A 11 28.90 24.71 16.40
C GLY A 11 28.36 23.30 16.29
N GLN A 12 27.92 22.73 17.40
CA GLN A 12 27.26 21.45 17.44
C GLN A 12 25.94 21.59 16.68
N PRO A 13 25.76 20.87 15.58
CA PRO A 13 24.59 21.03 14.73
C PRO A 13 23.33 20.78 15.55
N ASP A 14 22.36 21.69 15.46
CA ASP A 14 21.06 21.57 16.11
C ASP A 14 20.48 20.17 15.82
N PRO A 15 20.26 19.32 16.85
CA PRO A 15 19.77 17.96 16.66
C PRO A 15 18.44 17.90 15.89
N VAL A 16 17.59 18.93 16.01
CA VAL A 16 16.35 19.02 15.23
C VAL A 16 16.65 19.26 13.74
N ALA A 17 17.63 20.12 13.43
CA ALA A 17 18.08 20.34 12.06
C ALA A 17 18.74 19.07 11.47
N ALA A 18 19.55 18.36 12.25
CA ALA A 18 20.16 17.09 11.85
C ALA A 18 19.09 16.02 11.54
N PHE A 19 18.06 15.92 12.39
CA PHE A 19 16.91 15.04 12.15
C PHE A 19 16.18 15.38 10.85
N ALA A 20 15.94 16.67 10.59
CA ALA A 20 15.27 17.12 9.37
C ALA A 20 16.07 16.79 8.10
N VAL A 21 17.39 17.02 8.10
CA VAL A 21 18.29 16.66 6.99
C VAL A 21 18.24 15.16 6.70
N TRP A 22 18.28 14.33 7.75
CA TRP A 22 18.14 12.89 7.60
C TRP A 22 16.78 12.50 7.00
N LEU A 23 15.69 13.11 7.47
CA LEU A 23 14.35 12.81 6.95
C LEU A 23 14.19 13.27 5.49
N GLN A 24 14.82 14.38 5.09
CA GLN A 24 14.89 14.81 3.69
C GLN A 24 15.69 13.83 2.82
N GLN A 25 16.75 13.23 3.35
CA GLN A 25 17.50 12.19 2.65
C GLN A 25 16.62 10.95 2.43
N LEU A 26 15.93 10.49 3.47
CA LEU A 26 14.95 9.41 3.37
C LEU A 26 13.84 9.72 2.35
N HIS A 27 13.37 10.98 2.30
CA HIS A 27 12.41 11.44 1.30
C HIS A 27 12.95 11.38 -0.13
N ARG A 28 14.23 11.68 -0.33
CA ARG A 28 14.91 11.56 -1.64
C ARG A 28 15.04 10.10 -2.07
N GLU A 29 15.47 9.23 -1.16
CA GLU A 29 15.61 7.78 -1.40
C GLU A 29 14.27 7.13 -1.75
N ALA A 30 13.18 7.59 -1.14
CA ALA A 30 11.82 7.14 -1.46
C ALA A 30 11.27 7.65 -2.81
N GLY A 31 12.08 8.34 -3.63
CA GLY A 31 11.67 8.91 -4.92
C GLY A 31 10.92 10.23 -4.82
N LYS A 32 11.09 10.97 -3.72
CA LYS A 32 10.43 12.27 -3.46
C LYS A 32 8.91 12.26 -3.63
N PRO A 33 8.17 11.35 -2.97
CA PRO A 33 6.71 11.32 -3.05
C PRO A 33 6.10 12.67 -2.60
N SER A 34 5.00 13.08 -3.21
CA SER A 34 4.33 14.31 -2.80
C SER A 34 3.77 14.21 -1.37
N TYR A 35 3.57 15.33 -0.70
CA TYR A 35 3.03 15.33 0.68
C TYR A 35 1.63 14.68 0.74
N ALA A 36 0.79 14.90 -0.27
CA ALA A 36 -0.49 14.23 -0.40
C ALA A 36 -0.35 12.70 -0.52
N GLN A 37 0.66 12.22 -1.27
CA GLN A 37 0.96 10.79 -1.36
C GLN A 37 1.42 10.23 -0.01
N LEU A 38 2.25 10.95 0.73
CA LEU A 38 2.70 10.56 2.07
C LEU A 38 1.55 10.46 3.07
N VAL A 39 0.64 11.45 3.09
CA VAL A 39 -0.58 11.39 3.93
C VAL A 39 -1.42 10.16 3.58
N ARG A 40 -1.65 9.90 2.28
CA ARG A 40 -2.42 8.74 1.81
C ARG A 40 -1.75 7.43 2.21
N ARG A 41 -0.44 7.29 2.03
CA ARG A 41 0.34 6.10 2.41
C ARG A 41 0.30 5.87 3.92
N SER A 42 0.51 6.93 4.71
CA SER A 42 0.46 6.89 6.17
C SER A 42 -0.89 6.37 6.67
N ARG A 43 -2.00 6.90 6.14
CA ARG A 43 -3.36 6.53 6.56
C ARG A 43 -3.76 5.10 6.21
N ARG A 44 -3.16 4.48 5.18
CA ARG A 44 -3.44 3.08 4.85
C ARG A 44 -3.05 2.14 5.98
N ARG A 45 -1.93 2.41 6.65
CA ARG A 45 -1.44 1.60 7.78
C ARG A 45 -1.89 2.14 9.13
N TYR A 46 -1.98 3.46 9.26
CA TYR A 46 -2.35 4.16 10.49
C TYR A 46 -3.63 5.00 10.27
N PRO A 47 -4.83 4.39 10.27
CA PRO A 47 -6.08 5.11 9.98
C PRO A 47 -6.37 6.27 10.94
N GLN A 48 -5.89 6.17 12.19
CA GLN A 48 -6.09 7.17 13.24
C GLN A 48 -5.03 8.28 13.24
N ALA A 49 -4.01 8.19 12.37
CA ALA A 49 -2.92 9.17 12.36
C ALA A 49 -3.40 10.53 11.83
N THR A 50 -3.15 11.58 12.62
CA THR A 50 -3.55 12.97 12.31
C THR A 50 -2.51 13.70 11.45
N VAL A 51 -1.89 13.00 10.51
CA VAL A 51 -0.88 13.58 9.61
C VAL A 51 -1.55 14.50 8.58
N ARG A 52 -1.01 15.72 8.45
CA ARG A 52 -1.41 16.75 7.47
C ARG A 52 -0.20 17.16 6.65
N GLU A 53 -0.43 17.60 5.41
CA GLU A 53 0.66 18.01 4.49
C GLU A 53 1.52 19.14 5.05
N GLY A 54 0.89 20.13 5.71
CA GLY A 54 1.61 21.22 6.37
C GLY A 54 2.57 20.72 7.45
N THR A 55 2.16 19.74 8.26
CA THR A 55 3.00 19.13 9.30
C THR A 55 4.21 18.41 8.70
N ILE A 56 4.01 17.68 7.59
CA ILE A 56 5.09 16.99 6.87
C ILE A 56 6.10 18.02 6.36
N SER A 57 5.62 19.11 5.76
CA SER A 57 6.47 20.20 5.29
C SER A 57 7.25 20.87 6.42
N GLU A 58 6.61 21.20 7.55
CA GLU A 58 7.28 21.80 8.71
C GLU A 58 8.38 20.89 9.27
N MET A 59 8.11 19.59 9.38
CA MET A 59 9.04 18.59 9.87
C MET A 59 10.24 18.40 8.92
N LEU A 60 9.99 18.23 7.62
CA LEU A 60 11.06 18.06 6.63
C LEU A 60 11.94 19.31 6.54
N ASN A 61 11.40 20.50 6.80
CA ASN A 61 12.17 21.74 6.82
C ASN A 61 12.83 22.03 8.18
N GLY A 62 12.71 21.15 9.18
CA GLY A 62 13.27 21.35 10.51
C GLY A 62 12.64 22.51 11.30
N LYS A 63 11.49 23.03 10.88
CA LYS A 63 10.81 24.14 11.56
C LYS A 63 10.26 23.72 12.93
N ARG A 64 9.89 22.44 13.05
CA ARG A 64 9.32 21.86 14.26
C ARG A 64 9.60 20.37 14.30
N LEU A 65 9.87 19.84 15.49
CA LEU A 65 9.88 18.41 15.78
C LEU A 65 8.48 17.96 16.26
N PRO A 66 7.68 17.23 15.44
CA PRO A 66 6.38 16.72 15.86
C PRO A 66 6.51 15.63 16.93
N ARG A 67 5.38 15.24 17.53
CA ARG A 67 5.31 14.09 18.43
C ARG A 67 5.53 12.78 17.66
N TRP A 68 6.03 11.75 18.35
CA TRP A 68 6.36 10.46 17.73
C TRP A 68 5.19 9.85 16.95
N GLU A 69 3.97 9.94 17.48
CA GLU A 69 2.74 9.42 16.86
C GLU A 69 2.43 10.06 15.50
N THR A 70 3.03 11.23 15.23
CA THR A 70 2.92 11.93 13.93
C THR A 70 4.10 11.62 13.00
N VAL A 71 5.29 11.38 13.56
CA VAL A 71 6.52 11.10 12.80
C VAL A 71 6.53 9.66 12.27
N GLU A 72 6.12 8.70 13.10
CA GLU A 72 6.15 7.27 12.78
C GLU A 72 5.42 6.93 11.47
N PRO A 73 4.15 7.36 11.24
CA PRO A 73 3.44 7.04 10.02
C PRO A 73 4.13 7.60 8.75
N VAL A 74 4.79 8.75 8.88
CA VAL A 74 5.53 9.37 7.77
C VAL A 74 6.81 8.59 7.47
N ALA A 75 7.57 8.19 8.49
CA ALA A 75 8.76 7.35 8.33
C ALA A 75 8.41 6.00 7.67
N TRP A 76 7.32 5.37 8.12
CA TRP A 76 6.80 4.15 7.50
C TRP A 76 6.40 4.36 6.03
N ALA A 77 5.72 5.47 5.71
CA ALA A 77 5.32 5.80 4.35
C ALA A 77 6.49 6.07 3.39
N LEU A 78 7.68 6.36 3.94
CA LEU A 78 8.91 6.64 3.21
C LEU A 78 9.77 5.40 2.98
N GLY A 79 9.92 4.53 3.98
CA GLY A 79 10.83 3.38 3.87
C GLY A 79 10.42 2.15 4.68
N GLY A 80 9.16 2.06 5.09
CA GLY A 80 8.62 0.92 5.83
C GLY A 80 9.21 0.77 7.23
N GLU A 81 9.24 -0.48 7.72
CA GLU A 81 9.58 -0.81 9.11
C GLU A 81 11.04 -0.45 9.49
N THR A 82 11.98 -0.66 8.55
CA THR A 82 13.41 -0.35 8.77
C THR A 82 13.63 1.14 8.96
N ALA A 83 12.94 1.97 8.16
CA ALA A 83 12.97 3.42 8.30
C ALA A 83 12.35 3.89 9.62
N VAL A 84 11.29 3.24 10.12
CA VAL A 84 10.67 3.56 11.42
C VAL A 84 11.66 3.33 12.55
N ALA A 85 12.36 2.19 12.59
CA ALA A 85 13.35 1.88 13.63
C ALA A 85 14.48 2.92 13.65
N ALA A 86 15.04 3.24 12.47
CA ALA A 86 16.08 4.25 12.31
C ALA A 86 15.59 5.67 12.65
N CYS A 87 14.33 5.98 12.35
CA CYS A 87 13.70 7.26 12.65
C CYS A 87 13.48 7.44 14.16
N ARG A 88 13.08 6.38 14.86
CA ARG A 88 12.81 6.40 16.30
C ARG A 88 14.03 6.83 17.10
N GLN A 89 15.19 6.23 16.79
CA GLN A 89 16.45 6.56 17.44
C GLN A 89 16.79 8.06 17.30
N ARG A 90 16.77 8.57 16.06
CA ARG A 90 17.10 9.97 15.77
C ARG A 90 16.07 10.96 16.33
N TRP A 91 14.79 10.56 16.34
CA TRP A 91 13.73 11.37 16.94
C TRP A 91 13.93 11.51 18.45
N MET A 92 14.30 10.43 19.16
CA MET A 92 14.60 10.48 20.59
C MET A 92 15.80 11.40 20.88
N GLU A 93 16.85 11.36 20.06
CA GLU A 93 18.01 12.25 20.18
C GLU A 93 17.61 13.73 20.00
N ALA A 94 16.77 14.02 18.99
CA ALA A 94 16.25 15.37 18.76
C ALA A 94 15.28 15.84 19.88
N ASP A 95 14.45 14.95 20.41
CA ASP A 95 13.49 15.29 21.48
C ASP A 95 14.19 15.50 22.83
N ALA A 96 15.22 14.70 23.13
CA ALA A 96 16.08 14.88 24.29
C ALA A 96 16.78 16.25 24.28
N ALA A 97 17.27 16.69 23.12
CA ALA A 97 17.88 18.01 22.96
C ALA A 97 16.88 19.17 23.12
N ARG A 98 15.59 18.95 22.77
CA ARG A 98 14.55 19.96 22.93
C ARG A 98 14.12 20.15 24.38
N THR A 99 14.21 19.11 25.19
CA THR A 99 13.89 19.22 26.61
C THR A 99 15.09 19.87 27.29
N PRO A 100 15.04 21.18 27.63
CA PRO A 100 16.13 21.78 28.37
C PRO A 100 16.31 20.96 29.64
N ALA A 101 17.53 20.47 29.87
CA ALA A 101 17.85 19.73 31.09
C ALA A 101 17.28 20.55 32.24
N ALA A 102 16.27 19.99 32.93
CA ALA A 102 15.55 20.71 33.96
C ALA A 102 16.61 21.32 34.87
N PRO A 103 16.67 22.67 35.00
CA PRO A 103 17.73 23.31 35.76
C PRO A 103 17.77 22.63 37.10
N ALA A 104 18.91 22.00 37.43
CA ALA A 104 19.07 21.14 38.58
C ALA A 104 18.41 21.86 39.76
N ALA A 105 17.31 21.27 40.27
CA ALA A 105 16.46 21.95 41.23
C ALA A 105 17.37 22.60 42.27
N PRO A 106 17.28 23.93 42.51
CA PRO A 106 18.14 24.59 43.47
C PRO A 106 18.04 23.76 44.74
N ARG A 107 19.17 23.16 45.16
CA ARG A 107 19.21 22.26 46.30
C ARG A 107 18.49 22.98 47.42
N SER A 108 17.33 22.47 47.85
CA SER A 108 16.58 23.11 48.92
C SER A 108 17.56 23.36 50.05
N PRO A 109 17.79 24.62 50.46
CA PRO A 109 18.63 24.91 51.62
C PRO A 109 18.08 24.04 52.75
N ALA A 110 18.95 23.22 53.34
CA ALA A 110 18.59 22.25 54.35
C ALA A 110 17.68 22.92 55.39
N HIS A 111 16.40 22.57 55.39
CA HIS A 111 15.48 23.03 56.43
C HIS A 111 16.01 22.49 57.77
N PRO A 112 16.26 23.33 58.77
CA PRO A 112 16.51 22.85 60.12
C PRO A 112 15.28 22.06 60.62
N PRO A 113 15.50 21.05 61.49
CA PRO A 113 14.46 20.10 61.89
C PRO A 113 13.24 20.80 62.52
N ALA A 114 12.07 20.30 62.11
CA ALA A 114 10.75 20.86 62.40
C ALA A 114 10.41 20.93 63.90
N ALA A 115 9.77 22.03 64.29
CA ALA A 115 8.92 22.11 65.48
C ALA A 115 7.47 21.73 65.11
N PRO A 116 6.67 21.19 66.06
CA PRO A 116 5.42 20.50 65.76
C PRO A 116 4.21 21.41 65.49
N ALA A 117 3.45 21.01 64.47
CA ALA A 117 2.01 21.15 64.20
C ALA A 117 1.22 22.33 64.81
N THR A 118 0.66 23.17 63.92
CA THR A 118 -0.64 23.80 64.15
C THR A 118 -1.41 23.82 62.83
N GLU A 119 -2.51 23.09 62.82
CA GLU A 119 -3.54 22.99 61.78
C GLU A 119 -4.42 24.27 61.80
N PRO A 120 -4.70 24.89 60.65
CA PRO A 120 -6.03 25.48 60.50
C PRO A 120 -6.61 25.44 59.06
N THR A 121 -7.81 24.85 59.00
CA THR A 121 -9.06 25.44 58.47
C THR A 121 -9.19 25.74 56.96
N GLU A 122 -10.00 24.90 56.30
CA GLU A 122 -10.72 25.16 55.05
C GLU A 122 -11.60 26.43 55.08
N PRO A 123 -11.73 27.13 53.94
CA PRO A 123 -13.00 27.78 53.62
C PRO A 123 -13.52 27.53 52.19
N VAL A 124 -14.75 27.01 52.15
CA VAL A 124 -15.95 27.46 51.39
C VAL A 124 -15.89 27.64 49.85
N PRO A 125 -16.81 26.99 49.09
CA PRO A 125 -16.98 27.20 47.65
C PRO A 125 -17.89 28.39 47.33
N GLY A 126 -17.43 29.29 46.46
CA GLY A 126 -18.22 30.37 45.88
C GLY A 126 -18.67 30.06 44.43
N PRO A 127 -19.88 30.48 44.00
CA PRO A 127 -20.35 30.34 42.62
C PRO A 127 -19.80 31.49 41.76
N VAL A 128 -19.00 31.18 40.74
CA VAL A 128 -18.59 32.16 39.74
C VAL A 128 -19.32 31.91 38.43
N GLU A 129 -20.40 32.67 38.28
CA GLU A 129 -21.06 33.03 37.04
C GLU A 129 -20.03 33.70 36.11
N SER A 130 -19.80 33.13 34.92
CA SER A 130 -18.91 33.71 33.91
C SER A 130 -19.60 33.79 32.56
N THR A 131 -20.28 34.94 32.42
CA THR A 131 -20.54 35.72 31.20
C THR A 131 -20.08 35.14 29.86
N SER A 132 -21.08 34.83 29.05
CA SER A 132 -21.02 34.64 27.61
C SER A 132 -20.43 35.87 26.92
N ARG A 133 -19.20 35.76 26.39
CA ARG A 133 -18.56 36.81 25.59
C ARG A 133 -18.83 36.57 24.12
N ALA A 134 -19.67 37.44 23.56
CA ALA A 134 -20.01 37.54 22.16
C ALA A 134 -18.75 37.53 21.26
N GLY A 135 -18.78 36.65 20.25
CA GLY A 135 -17.72 36.49 19.26
C GLY A 135 -17.59 37.70 18.36
N ALA A 136 -16.39 38.28 18.34
CA ALA A 136 -15.98 39.26 17.34
C ALA A 136 -15.72 38.56 15.99
N PRO A 137 -16.07 39.17 14.84
CA PRO A 137 -15.80 38.61 13.52
C PRO A 137 -14.30 38.63 13.22
N ARG A 138 -13.70 37.44 13.06
CA ARG A 138 -12.31 37.28 12.63
C ARG A 138 -12.13 37.81 11.20
N SER A 139 -11.21 38.75 11.06
CA SER A 139 -10.80 39.37 9.80
C SER A 139 -10.21 38.33 8.84
N ARG A 140 -10.72 38.34 7.60
CA ARG A 140 -10.17 37.55 6.48
C ARG A 140 -8.84 38.17 6.05
N ARG A 141 -7.73 37.56 6.46
CA ARG A 141 -6.38 37.87 5.94
C ARG A 141 -6.30 37.43 4.48
N ARG A 142 -6.42 38.37 3.55
CA ARG A 142 -6.10 38.19 2.13
C ARG A 142 -4.59 37.97 2.00
N TRP A 143 -4.19 36.80 1.52
CA TRP A 143 -2.82 36.52 1.09
C TRP A 143 -2.64 37.04 -0.35
N PRO A 144 -1.54 37.73 -0.67
CA PRO A 144 -1.26 38.11 -2.04
C PRO A 144 -0.90 36.87 -2.85
N VAL A 145 -1.59 36.71 -3.98
CA VAL A 145 -1.24 35.76 -5.05
C VAL A 145 0.00 36.30 -5.74
N VAL A 146 1.15 35.66 -5.52
CA VAL A 146 2.35 35.90 -6.33
C VAL A 146 2.25 34.99 -7.56
N ALA A 147 1.87 35.59 -8.69
CA ALA A 147 1.95 34.98 -10.00
C ALA A 147 3.44 34.88 -10.39
N GLY A 148 4.03 33.71 -10.20
CA GLY A 148 5.37 33.37 -10.66
C GLY A 148 5.33 32.70 -12.02
N ALA A 149 5.97 33.32 -12.99
CA ALA A 149 6.02 32.93 -14.39
C ALA A 149 6.61 31.52 -14.61
N PHE A 150 5.96 30.76 -15.48
CA PHE A 150 6.52 29.55 -16.10
C PHE A 150 7.64 29.95 -17.07
N THR A 151 8.84 29.42 -16.86
CA THR A 151 9.88 29.36 -17.89
C THR A 151 9.94 27.92 -18.43
N LEU A 152 9.47 27.77 -19.66
CA LEU A 152 9.72 26.61 -20.51
C LEU A 152 11.19 26.65 -20.96
N ALA A 153 11.95 25.61 -20.65
CA ALA A 153 13.24 25.35 -21.28
C ALA A 153 13.21 23.94 -21.87
N ALA A 154 13.13 23.89 -23.20
CA ALA A 154 13.33 22.71 -24.01
C ALA A 154 14.82 22.52 -24.30
N ALA A 155 15.31 21.30 -24.21
CA ALA A 155 16.52 20.80 -24.89
C ALA A 155 16.39 19.26 -24.94
N ALA A 156 16.03 18.67 -26.08
CA ALA A 156 16.87 18.32 -27.22
C ALA A 156 17.65 17.00 -27.00
N ALA A 157 17.11 15.97 -27.65
CA ALA A 157 17.72 14.83 -28.33
C ALA A 157 19.16 14.38 -27.97
N THR A 158 19.27 13.08 -27.65
CA THR A 158 20.28 12.22 -28.29
C THR A 158 19.61 10.94 -28.79
N ALA A 159 19.56 10.83 -30.11
CA ALA A 159 19.30 9.60 -30.83
C ALA A 159 20.51 8.67 -30.68
N TRP A 160 20.28 7.39 -30.35
CA TRP A 160 21.20 6.32 -30.69
C TRP A 160 20.49 5.31 -31.58
N VAL A 161 21.07 5.20 -32.77
CA VAL A 161 20.61 4.48 -33.96
C VAL A 161 21.34 3.14 -34.02
N TYR A 162 20.53 2.09 -34.18
CA TYR A 162 20.78 0.81 -34.86
C TYR A 162 21.78 -0.20 -34.28
N ILE A 163 21.32 -1.46 -34.16
CA ILE A 163 21.76 -2.55 -35.06
C ILE A 163 20.54 -3.40 -35.46
N THR A 164 20.36 -3.49 -36.77
CA THR A 164 19.49 -4.39 -37.53
C THR A 164 19.96 -5.83 -37.51
N LEU A 165 19.01 -6.78 -37.57
CA LEU A 165 18.88 -7.84 -38.59
C LEU A 165 18.18 -9.07 -37.98
N LEU A 166 16.96 -9.37 -38.43
CA LEU A 166 16.70 -10.56 -39.25
C LEU A 166 15.24 -10.55 -39.77
N PRO A 167 15.01 -10.86 -41.06
CA PRO A 167 13.71 -10.94 -41.69
C PRO A 167 13.13 -12.36 -41.54
N GLY A 168 11.81 -12.46 -41.52
CA GLY A 168 11.10 -13.74 -41.43
C GLY A 168 9.65 -13.61 -41.90
N SER A 169 9.50 -13.24 -43.17
CA SER A 169 8.27 -13.24 -43.95
C SER A 169 7.64 -14.63 -44.00
N GLY A 170 6.34 -14.72 -43.68
CA GLY A 170 5.55 -15.92 -43.90
C GLY A 170 4.07 -15.57 -44.01
N HIS A 171 3.63 -15.24 -45.22
CA HIS A 171 2.23 -15.10 -45.59
C HIS A 171 1.52 -16.46 -45.50
N SER A 172 0.28 -16.47 -45.03
CA SER A 172 -0.74 -17.43 -45.50
C SER A 172 -2.13 -16.80 -45.35
N PRO A 173 -2.73 -16.34 -46.45
CA PRO A 173 -4.17 -16.19 -46.54
C PRO A 173 -4.77 -17.55 -46.92
N SER A 174 -5.79 -18.00 -46.19
CA SER A 174 -6.73 -18.96 -46.77
C SER A 174 -8.16 -18.64 -46.32
N PRO A 175 -9.05 -18.27 -47.27
CA PRO A 175 -10.48 -18.22 -47.05
C PRO A 175 -11.09 -19.61 -47.26
N GLY A 176 -12.18 -19.94 -46.56
CA GLY A 176 -12.82 -21.24 -46.75
C GLY A 176 -14.08 -21.41 -45.91
N LYS A 177 -15.18 -20.85 -46.42
CA LYS A 177 -16.55 -21.06 -45.96
C LYS A 177 -17.04 -22.40 -46.51
N SER A 178 -17.69 -23.23 -45.68
CA SER A 178 -18.89 -23.99 -46.07
C SER A 178 -19.58 -24.63 -44.85
N PRO A 179 -20.92 -24.60 -44.80
CA PRO A 179 -21.73 -25.29 -43.79
C PRO A 179 -22.01 -26.72 -44.26
N SER A 180 -22.14 -27.66 -43.32
CA SER A 180 -22.83 -28.92 -43.60
C SER A 180 -23.62 -29.36 -42.38
N ASP A 181 -24.93 -29.42 -42.61
CA ASP A 181 -25.95 -30.02 -41.76
C ASP A 181 -25.75 -31.53 -41.58
N ALA A 182 -26.53 -32.03 -40.61
CA ALA A 182 -27.17 -33.34 -40.56
C ALA A 182 -26.42 -34.52 -39.89
N ALA A 183 -26.97 -34.87 -38.71
CA ALA A 183 -27.62 -36.15 -38.44
C ALA A 183 -26.79 -37.40 -38.06
N THR A 184 -27.08 -37.88 -36.84
CA THR A 184 -27.58 -39.26 -36.59
C THR A 184 -26.61 -40.44 -36.74
N ARG A 185 -26.14 -40.99 -35.59
CA ARG A 185 -26.50 -42.33 -35.04
C ARG A 185 -25.47 -42.83 -34.04
N SER A 186 -25.95 -43.22 -32.86
CA SER A 186 -25.36 -44.28 -32.04
C SER A 186 -25.36 -45.61 -32.80
N PRO A 187 -24.39 -46.49 -32.52
CA PRO A 187 -24.76 -47.83 -32.14
C PRO A 187 -24.06 -48.34 -30.88
N SER A 188 -24.88 -49.12 -30.17
CA SER A 188 -24.60 -49.98 -29.03
C SER A 188 -23.68 -51.14 -29.42
N HIS A 189 -22.65 -51.40 -28.62
CA HIS A 189 -21.89 -52.66 -28.49
C HIS A 189 -21.02 -52.50 -27.24
N ALA A 190 -20.72 -53.48 -26.41
CA ALA A 190 -21.22 -54.80 -26.11
C ALA A 190 -20.54 -55.16 -24.78
N ALA A 191 -21.19 -55.97 -23.96
CA ALA A 191 -20.66 -56.49 -22.73
C ALA A 191 -19.33 -57.25 -22.95
N GLY A 192 -18.33 -56.96 -22.11
CA GLY A 192 -17.07 -57.70 -22.03
C GLY A 192 -16.60 -57.75 -20.58
N ASN A 193 -16.83 -58.88 -19.94
CA ASN A 193 -16.22 -59.26 -18.67
C ASN A 193 -14.70 -59.37 -18.85
N GLN A 194 -13.90 -58.73 -18.00
CA GLN A 194 -12.60 -59.31 -17.60
C GLN A 194 -11.97 -58.68 -16.35
N ALA A 195 -11.59 -59.61 -15.46
CA ALA A 195 -10.43 -59.62 -14.58
C ALA A 195 -10.33 -58.60 -13.43
N ALA A 196 -10.50 -59.15 -12.23
CA ALA A 196 -10.02 -58.61 -10.97
C ALA A 196 -8.50 -58.37 -11.01
N GLY A 197 -8.10 -57.13 -10.70
CA GLY A 197 -6.72 -56.66 -10.53
C GLY A 197 -6.69 -55.56 -9.45
N PRO A 198 -5.53 -55.30 -8.82
CA PRO A 198 -5.38 -55.07 -7.39
C PRO A 198 -5.95 -53.75 -6.85
N SER A 199 -6.32 -53.80 -5.57
CA SER A 199 -6.89 -52.74 -4.73
C SER A 199 -6.33 -51.33 -5.06
N PRO A 200 -7.19 -50.37 -5.43
CA PRO A 200 -6.78 -48.98 -5.53
C PRO A 200 -6.38 -48.47 -4.15
N SER A 201 -5.21 -47.83 -4.11
CA SER A 201 -4.66 -47.14 -2.95
C SER A 201 -5.67 -46.17 -2.34
N PRO A 202 -5.64 -45.94 -1.01
CA PRO A 202 -6.63 -45.13 -0.31
C PRO A 202 -6.76 -43.76 -0.97
N SER A 203 -7.96 -43.53 -1.51
CA SER A 203 -8.42 -42.28 -2.07
C SER A 203 -8.09 -41.16 -1.07
N SER A 204 -7.16 -40.28 -1.45
CA SER A 204 -7.02 -39.01 -0.75
C SER A 204 -8.39 -38.36 -0.78
N PRO A 205 -9.00 -38.01 0.37
CA PRO A 205 -10.31 -37.42 0.39
C PRO A 205 -10.24 -36.13 -0.42
N SER A 206 -10.92 -36.11 -1.57
CA SER A 206 -11.05 -34.89 -2.37
C SER A 206 -11.60 -33.80 -1.44
N PRO A 207 -10.91 -32.68 -1.28
CA PRO A 207 -11.34 -31.64 -0.36
C PRO A 207 -12.74 -31.20 -0.78
N LEU A 208 -13.72 -31.44 0.10
CA LEU A 208 -15.09 -31.02 -0.12
C LEU A 208 -15.09 -29.49 -0.10
N LEU A 209 -15.17 -28.87 -1.29
CA LEU A 209 -15.25 -27.43 -1.42
C LEU A 209 -16.53 -26.92 -0.73
N THR A 210 -16.35 -26.34 0.45
CA THR A 210 -17.44 -25.67 1.15
C THR A 210 -17.73 -24.37 0.42
N PRO A 211 -19.00 -24.09 0.05
CA PRO A 211 -19.37 -22.79 -0.49
C PRO A 211 -18.89 -21.69 0.45
N GLY A 212 -18.20 -20.70 -0.12
CA GLY A 212 -17.52 -19.67 0.67
C GLY A 212 -17.10 -18.50 -0.18
N THR A 213 -16.89 -17.36 0.48
CA THR A 213 -16.32 -16.16 -0.13
C THR A 213 -15.00 -15.84 0.57
N ALA A 214 -13.93 -15.65 -0.21
CA ALA A 214 -12.63 -15.21 0.29
C ALA A 214 -12.19 -13.94 -0.45
N LEU A 215 -11.44 -13.09 0.25
CA LEU A 215 -10.73 -11.97 -0.36
C LEU A 215 -9.26 -12.35 -0.48
N LEU A 216 -8.69 -12.23 -1.68
CA LEU A 216 -7.29 -12.53 -1.93
C LEU A 216 -6.60 -11.31 -2.55
N THR A 217 -5.48 -10.89 -1.97
CA THR A 217 -4.66 -9.81 -2.53
C THR A 217 -3.47 -10.42 -3.24
N ALA A 218 -3.45 -10.35 -4.57
CA ALA A 218 -2.33 -10.82 -5.38
C ALA A 218 -1.44 -9.65 -5.82
N HIS A 219 -0.17 -9.96 -6.00
CA HIS A 219 0.91 -9.03 -6.25
C HIS A 219 1.55 -9.36 -7.60
N SER A 220 2.02 -8.37 -8.37
CA SER A 220 2.73 -8.61 -9.64
C SER A 220 4.04 -9.38 -9.43
N SER A 221 4.66 -9.21 -8.27
CA SER A 221 5.93 -9.85 -7.94
C SER A 221 5.78 -11.25 -7.35
N ARG A 222 4.60 -11.61 -6.83
CA ARG A 222 4.40 -12.83 -6.03
C ARG A 222 3.02 -13.44 -6.22
N PRO A 223 2.93 -14.76 -6.45
CA PRO A 223 1.64 -15.43 -6.44
C PRO A 223 1.02 -15.37 -5.04
N ALA A 224 -0.30 -15.32 -4.99
CA ALA A 224 -1.08 -15.40 -3.77
C ALA A 224 -1.98 -16.62 -3.82
N SER A 225 -2.13 -17.32 -2.69
CA SER A 225 -2.95 -18.52 -2.57
C SER A 225 -4.02 -18.33 -1.50
N THR A 226 -5.18 -18.96 -1.68
CA THR A 226 -6.19 -19.07 -0.62
C THR A 226 -5.69 -19.97 0.51
N ASP A 227 -6.20 -19.79 1.73
CA ASP A 227 -5.77 -20.55 2.92
C ASP A 227 -5.92 -22.07 2.76
N ASP A 228 -6.88 -22.51 1.95
CA ASP A 228 -7.11 -23.92 1.61
C ASP A 228 -6.22 -24.45 0.47
N GLY A 229 -5.37 -23.60 -0.12
CA GLY A 229 -4.47 -23.96 -1.22
C GLY A 229 -5.16 -24.27 -2.55
N LEU A 230 -6.48 -24.12 -2.65
CA LEU A 230 -7.26 -24.53 -3.83
C LEU A 230 -7.22 -23.53 -4.97
N VAL A 231 -6.85 -22.29 -4.70
CA VAL A 231 -6.72 -21.24 -5.71
C VAL A 231 -5.40 -20.54 -5.50
N THR A 232 -4.56 -20.51 -6.53
CA THR A 232 -3.36 -19.67 -6.61
C THR A 232 -3.51 -18.71 -7.76
N ILE A 233 -3.27 -17.42 -7.52
CA ILE A 233 -3.34 -16.35 -8.50
C ILE A 233 -1.95 -15.74 -8.65
N SER A 234 -1.46 -15.66 -9.89
CA SER A 234 -0.24 -14.92 -10.23
C SER A 234 -0.59 -13.79 -11.17
N VAL A 235 -0.30 -12.56 -10.77
CA VAL A 235 -0.49 -11.37 -11.62
C VAL A 235 0.72 -11.28 -12.54
N GLN A 236 0.51 -11.30 -13.85
CA GLN A 236 1.58 -11.32 -14.84
C GLN A 236 1.90 -9.92 -15.35
N SER A 237 0.86 -9.11 -15.56
CA SER A 237 1.02 -7.71 -15.94
C SER A 237 -0.21 -6.89 -15.55
N VAL A 238 0.01 -5.61 -15.34
CA VAL A 238 -1.05 -4.63 -15.04
C VAL A 238 -0.88 -3.49 -16.04
N ALA A 239 -1.79 -3.41 -17.02
CA ALA A 239 -1.85 -2.39 -18.07
C ALA A 239 -0.49 -2.08 -18.74
N GLY A 240 0.11 -3.07 -19.40
CA GLY A 240 1.28 -2.90 -20.28
C GLY A 240 0.97 -3.38 -21.70
N ASN A 241 1.60 -2.76 -22.71
CA ASN A 241 1.54 -3.14 -24.12
C ASN A 241 0.12 -3.16 -24.74
N ASP A 242 -0.63 -2.06 -24.61
CA ASP A 242 -1.95 -1.85 -25.27
C ASP A 242 -3.10 -2.77 -24.82
N ILE A 243 -2.91 -3.61 -23.80
CA ILE A 243 -3.98 -4.43 -23.22
C ILE A 243 -4.62 -3.68 -22.04
N PRO A 244 -5.88 -3.23 -22.12
CA PRO A 244 -6.55 -2.60 -20.99
C PRO A 244 -6.79 -3.62 -19.88
N GLY A 245 -6.41 -3.28 -18.64
CA GLY A 245 -6.68 -4.07 -17.43
C GLY A 245 -5.52 -4.95 -16.97
N VAL A 246 -5.85 -6.02 -16.25
CA VAL A 246 -4.88 -6.95 -15.63
C VAL A 246 -4.79 -8.24 -16.44
N VAL A 247 -3.58 -8.76 -16.63
CA VAL A 247 -3.33 -10.14 -17.06
C VAL A 247 -2.88 -10.97 -15.86
N TYR A 248 -3.57 -12.06 -15.59
CA TYR A 248 -3.28 -12.95 -14.46
C TYR A 248 -3.53 -14.41 -14.83
N SER A 249 -2.80 -15.32 -14.18
CA SER A 249 -3.06 -16.75 -14.23
C SER A 249 -3.71 -17.22 -12.95
N VAL A 250 -4.68 -18.13 -13.07
CA VAL A 250 -5.33 -18.80 -11.96
C VAL A 250 -5.03 -20.29 -12.06
N ILE A 251 -4.49 -20.85 -10.99
CA ILE A 251 -4.17 -22.26 -10.87
C ILE A 251 -5.09 -22.86 -9.81
N THR A 252 -5.80 -23.93 -10.16
CA THR A 252 -6.60 -24.77 -9.27
C THR A 252 -6.11 -26.23 -9.37
N PRO A 253 -6.55 -27.15 -8.49
CA PRO A 253 -6.14 -28.55 -8.57
C PRO A 253 -6.49 -29.26 -9.88
N TRP A 254 -7.46 -28.74 -10.65
CA TRP A 254 -7.97 -29.38 -11.87
C TRP A 254 -7.66 -28.62 -13.15
N THR A 255 -7.26 -27.35 -13.08
CA THR A 255 -6.93 -26.58 -14.28
C THR A 255 -6.05 -25.38 -13.97
N SER A 256 -5.35 -24.92 -15.00
CA SER A 256 -4.66 -23.64 -15.01
C SER A 256 -5.21 -22.84 -16.18
N CYS A 257 -5.52 -21.57 -15.96
CA CYS A 257 -5.89 -20.69 -17.08
C CYS A 257 -5.39 -19.28 -16.94
N GLN A 258 -5.25 -18.64 -18.09
CA GLN A 258 -4.85 -17.25 -18.20
C GLN A 258 -6.08 -16.39 -18.48
N VAL A 259 -6.16 -15.24 -17.81
CA VAL A 259 -7.21 -14.24 -18.02
C VAL A 259 -6.56 -12.96 -18.49
N GLN A 260 -7.03 -12.46 -19.62
CA GLN A 260 -6.59 -11.20 -20.22
C GLN A 260 -7.69 -10.15 -20.08
N GLY A 261 -7.32 -8.92 -19.75
CA GLY A 261 -8.24 -7.77 -19.75
C GLY A 261 -9.23 -7.73 -18.59
N GLY A 262 -8.76 -8.02 -17.37
CA GLY A 262 -9.58 -7.89 -16.17
C GLY A 262 -9.72 -6.43 -15.71
N ASP A 263 -10.97 -5.96 -15.58
CA ASP A 263 -11.34 -4.70 -14.91
C ASP A 263 -12.12 -4.98 -13.61
N VAL A 264 -12.27 -3.96 -12.75
CA VAL A 264 -13.11 -4.04 -11.55
C VAL A 264 -14.54 -4.46 -11.94
N GLY A 265 -15.09 -5.44 -11.23
CA GLY A 265 -16.40 -6.02 -11.47
C GLY A 265 -16.42 -7.10 -12.56
N ARG A 266 -15.35 -7.28 -13.33
CA ARG A 266 -15.24 -8.41 -14.25
C ARG A 266 -14.99 -9.69 -13.47
N SER A 267 -15.57 -10.77 -13.96
CA SER A 267 -15.47 -12.10 -13.38
C SER A 267 -15.09 -13.18 -14.38
N VAL A 268 -14.25 -14.11 -13.92
CA VAL A 268 -13.95 -15.37 -14.59
C VAL A 268 -14.58 -16.51 -13.78
N VAL A 269 -15.04 -17.54 -14.47
CA VAL A 269 -15.61 -18.75 -13.84
C VAL A 269 -14.84 -19.96 -14.34
N ILE A 270 -14.21 -20.65 -13.41
CA ILE A 270 -13.44 -21.87 -13.65
C ILE A 270 -14.31 -23.04 -13.24
N LYS A 271 -14.64 -23.90 -14.21
CA LYS A 271 -15.44 -25.11 -13.97
C LYS A 271 -14.51 -26.27 -13.65
N GLY A 272 -14.82 -27.00 -12.59
CA GLY A 272 -14.14 -28.21 -12.16
C GLY A 272 -14.95 -29.46 -12.45
N PRO A 273 -14.50 -30.62 -11.95
CA PRO A 273 -15.25 -31.88 -12.05
C PRO A 273 -16.57 -31.78 -11.27
N SER A 274 -17.52 -32.67 -11.59
CA SER A 274 -18.76 -32.85 -10.82
C SER A 274 -19.59 -31.57 -10.61
N ALA A 275 -19.64 -30.71 -11.64
CA ALA A 275 -20.35 -29.43 -11.59
C ALA A 275 -19.88 -28.47 -10.48
N VAL A 276 -18.65 -28.61 -9.99
CA VAL A 276 -18.01 -27.64 -9.09
C VAL A 276 -17.53 -26.44 -9.90
N TRP A 277 -17.60 -25.24 -9.32
CA TRP A 277 -17.08 -24.04 -9.97
C TRP A 277 -16.47 -23.05 -8.97
N ILE A 278 -15.51 -22.27 -9.47
CA ILE A 278 -14.88 -21.15 -8.76
C ILE A 278 -15.09 -19.90 -9.60
N ARG A 279 -15.66 -18.86 -9.00
CA ARG A 279 -15.81 -17.53 -9.60
C ARG A 279 -14.83 -16.58 -8.94
N LEU A 280 -14.05 -15.88 -9.75
CA LEU A 280 -13.15 -14.84 -9.29
C LEU A 280 -13.66 -13.50 -9.83
N VAL A 281 -13.75 -12.49 -8.98
CA VAL A 281 -14.15 -11.12 -9.34
C VAL A 281 -13.07 -10.16 -8.88
N ILE A 282 -12.59 -9.29 -9.78
CA ILE A 282 -11.69 -8.20 -9.37
C ILE A 282 -12.55 -7.16 -8.65
N THR A 283 -12.31 -6.93 -7.36
CA THR A 283 -13.09 -5.97 -6.57
C THR A 283 -12.40 -4.62 -6.46
N ASP A 284 -11.07 -4.61 -6.52
CA ASP A 284 -10.28 -3.40 -6.47
C ASP A 284 -8.91 -3.64 -7.11
N PHE A 285 -8.44 -2.65 -7.87
CA PHE A 285 -7.03 -2.51 -8.19
C PHE A 285 -6.71 -1.01 -8.23
N PRO A 286 -5.53 -0.59 -7.72
CA PRO A 286 -5.15 0.81 -7.67
C PRO A 286 -5.25 1.44 -9.06
N LYS A 287 -5.91 2.59 -9.17
CA LYS A 287 -5.78 3.43 -10.37
C LYS A 287 -4.27 3.64 -10.60
N LEU A 288 -3.80 3.25 -11.77
CA LEU A 288 -2.41 3.42 -12.20
C LEU A 288 -2.14 4.92 -12.39
N ILE A 289 -1.83 5.61 -11.30
CA ILE A 289 -1.36 6.99 -11.37
C ILE A 289 0.15 6.89 -11.62
N HIS A 290 0.54 6.81 -12.90
CA HIS A 290 1.91 6.98 -13.40
C HIS A 290 3.02 6.17 -12.71
N THR A 291 2.76 4.90 -12.41
CA THR A 291 3.82 4.03 -11.91
C THR A 291 4.42 3.29 -13.10
N ASP A 292 5.71 3.50 -13.34
CA ASP A 292 6.47 2.83 -14.37
C ASP A 292 6.39 1.31 -14.14
N ALA A 293 5.66 0.61 -15.01
CA ALA A 293 5.48 -0.83 -14.95
C ALA A 293 6.80 -1.61 -15.15
N THR A 294 7.87 -0.93 -15.57
CA THR A 294 9.21 -1.51 -15.68
C THR A 294 10.03 -1.41 -14.40
N SER A 295 9.53 -0.72 -13.36
CA SER A 295 10.21 -0.65 -12.07
C SER A 295 10.27 -2.04 -11.42
N PRO A 296 11.44 -2.50 -10.94
CA PRO A 296 11.55 -3.77 -10.21
C PRO A 296 10.78 -3.75 -8.88
N ASP A 297 10.44 -2.56 -8.36
CA ASP A 297 9.62 -2.36 -7.16
C ASP A 297 8.12 -2.19 -7.48
N PHE A 298 7.72 -2.46 -8.73
CA PHE A 298 6.32 -2.39 -9.15
C PHE A 298 5.53 -3.55 -8.55
N ASP A 299 4.92 -3.28 -7.41
CA ASP A 299 4.10 -4.24 -6.69
C ASP A 299 2.69 -3.69 -6.50
N ILE A 300 1.79 -4.07 -7.41
CA ILE A 300 0.40 -3.62 -7.39
C ILE A 300 -0.47 -4.68 -6.70
N PRO A 301 -1.05 -4.38 -5.52
CA PRO A 301 -2.00 -5.27 -4.90
C PRO A 301 -3.32 -5.25 -5.70
N ILE A 302 -3.81 -6.42 -6.08
CA ILE A 302 -5.10 -6.60 -6.74
C ILE A 302 -5.96 -7.49 -5.86
N ASN A 303 -7.15 -6.99 -5.53
CA ASN A 303 -8.09 -7.68 -4.66
C ASN A 303 -9.06 -8.51 -5.50
N PHE A 304 -9.13 -9.80 -5.19
CA PHE A 304 -10.04 -10.74 -5.79
C PHE A 304 -11.05 -11.23 -4.75
N GLN A 305 -12.34 -11.14 -5.08
CA GLN A 305 -13.37 -11.89 -4.39
C GLN A 305 -13.51 -13.27 -5.05
N ILE A 306 -13.29 -14.32 -4.29
CA ILE A 306 -13.35 -15.71 -4.73
C ILE A 306 -14.62 -16.32 -4.16
N THR A 307 -15.52 -16.81 -5.01
CA THR A 307 -16.74 -17.51 -4.63
C THR A 307 -16.71 -18.94 -5.16
N ARG A 308 -17.06 -19.90 -4.32
CA ARG A 308 -17.12 -21.33 -4.67
C ARG A 308 -18.55 -21.83 -4.66
N GLY A 309 -18.88 -22.73 -5.57
CA GLY A 309 -20.19 -23.36 -5.59
C GLY A 309 -20.20 -24.69 -6.33
N GLN A 310 -21.37 -25.32 -6.30
CA GLN A 310 -21.69 -26.55 -7.01
C GLN A 310 -22.91 -26.28 -7.91
N ASN A 311 -23.18 -27.20 -8.84
CA ASN A 311 -24.27 -27.12 -9.84
C ASN A 311 -23.99 -26.14 -10.99
N ALA A 312 -25.05 -25.54 -11.54
CA ALA A 312 -24.96 -24.63 -12.67
C ALA A 312 -24.08 -23.43 -12.32
N ALA A 313 -22.96 -23.30 -13.02
CA ALA A 313 -22.03 -22.21 -12.83
C ALA A 313 -22.63 -20.87 -13.30
N PRO A 314 -22.38 -19.75 -12.60
CA PRO A 314 -22.83 -18.43 -13.04
C PRO A 314 -22.17 -18.03 -14.37
N ARG A 315 -22.74 -17.02 -15.04
CA ARG A 315 -22.13 -16.47 -16.26
C ARG A 315 -20.82 -15.74 -15.92
N ALA A 316 -19.76 -16.07 -16.63
CA ALA A 316 -18.52 -15.31 -16.61
C ALA A 316 -18.60 -14.10 -17.53
N THR A 317 -17.92 -13.02 -17.18
CA THR A 317 -17.76 -11.85 -18.07
C THR A 317 -16.44 -11.91 -18.84
N GLN A 318 -15.50 -12.75 -18.41
CA GLN A 318 -14.22 -13.00 -19.08
C GLN A 318 -14.04 -14.49 -19.34
N LYS A 319 -13.31 -14.81 -20.41
CA LYS A 319 -12.94 -16.18 -20.75
C LYS A 319 -11.65 -16.57 -20.04
N CYS A 320 -11.61 -17.82 -19.62
CA CYS A 320 -10.44 -18.54 -19.13
C CYS A 320 -9.82 -19.15 -20.40
N GLN A 321 -8.65 -18.64 -20.81
CA GLN A 321 -7.90 -19.08 -21.99
C GLN A 321 -6.98 -20.25 -21.64
#